data_AF-A0A2N2MWW5-F1
#
_entry.id   AF-A0A2N2MWW5-F1
#
_cell.length_a   1.000
_cell.length_b   1.000
_cell.length_c   1.000
_cell.angle_alpha   90.00
_cell.angle_beta   90.00
_cell.angle_gamma   90.00
#
_symmetry.space_group_name_H-M   'P 1'
#
loop_
_entity.id
_entity.type
_entity.pdbx_description
1 polymer ?
#
loop_
_entity_poly.entity_id
_entity_poly.type
_entity_poly.pdbx_seq_one_letter_code
_entity_poly.pdbx_strand_id
1 'polypeptide(L)'
;MKSSKILLSVLIVALFLVSCAKLQFPSKNVKIQPTTTSCSTPDGDKPAACQLNPSGTSTLVAIPTATPEPSLTQTDSQGSITVEITPENLNQVGDTLIFNVILDTHSIDLSMDLAPLTSLTTDTGIVIQASTWDATRGGHHVSGKLIFKTTDDGKYLLTDVKSFTITIKDLDVPSRQFSWQSNF
;
A
#
# COMPACT_ATOMS: atom_id res chain seq x y z
N MET A 1 -26.79 15.50 -58.30
CA MET A 1 -26.06 16.76 -58.59
C MET A 1 -25.95 17.61 -57.33
N LYS A 2 -24.83 17.56 -56.60
CA LYS A 2 -23.95 18.70 -56.29
C LYS A 2 -22.80 18.16 -55.43
N SER A 3 -21.60 18.46 -55.86
CA SER A 3 -20.32 18.01 -55.36
C SER A 3 -19.70 19.01 -54.38
N SER A 4 -18.66 18.55 -53.69
CA SER A 4 -17.50 19.33 -53.19
C SER A 4 -17.73 20.07 -51.86
N LYS A 5 -16.76 20.12 -50.91
CA LYS A 5 -15.31 20.21 -51.08
C LYS A 5 -14.54 19.50 -49.96
N ILE A 6 -13.46 18.87 -50.37
CA ILE A 6 -12.30 18.45 -49.58
C ILE A 6 -11.67 19.69 -48.94
N LEU A 7 -11.39 19.67 -47.64
CA LEU A 7 -10.40 20.55 -47.04
C LEU A 7 -9.30 19.70 -46.38
N LEU A 8 -8.19 19.66 -47.10
CA LEU A 8 -6.87 19.25 -46.65
C LEU A 8 -6.38 20.29 -45.63
N SER A 9 -6.00 19.89 -44.42
CA SER A 9 -5.32 20.80 -43.49
C SER A 9 -4.23 20.06 -42.72
N VAL A 10 -3.06 20.08 -43.36
CA VAL A 10 -1.71 20.35 -42.85
C VAL A 10 -1.34 19.78 -41.47
N LEU A 11 -0.49 18.77 -41.54
CA LEU A 11 0.43 18.27 -40.53
C LEU A 11 1.36 19.40 -40.04
N ILE A 12 1.37 19.72 -38.73
CA ILE A 12 2.49 20.44 -38.10
C ILE A 12 3.07 19.52 -37.02
N VAL A 13 4.19 18.91 -37.37
CA VAL A 13 5.07 18.17 -36.46
C VAL A 13 5.87 19.20 -35.66
N ALA A 14 5.62 19.29 -34.36
CA ALA A 14 6.49 20.00 -33.43
C ALA A 14 7.31 18.97 -32.63
N LEU A 15 8.55 18.75 -33.08
CA LEU A 15 9.59 18.04 -32.36
C LEU A 15 10.00 18.89 -31.14
N PHE A 16 9.61 18.48 -29.93
CA PHE A 16 10.21 19.01 -28.70
C PHE A 16 11.34 18.09 -28.26
N LEU A 17 12.57 18.42 -28.65
CA LEU A 17 13.79 17.85 -28.08
C LEU A 17 14.01 18.48 -26.70
N VAL A 18 13.51 17.82 -25.66
CA VAL A 18 13.83 18.18 -24.28
C VAL A 18 15.21 17.60 -23.95
N SER A 19 16.21 18.49 -23.95
CA SER A 19 17.57 18.23 -23.50
C SER A 19 17.57 18.00 -21.98
N CYS A 20 17.79 16.76 -21.55
CA CYS A 20 17.96 16.43 -20.14
C CYS A 20 19.43 16.66 -19.76
N ALA A 21 19.73 17.85 -19.23
CA ALA A 21 21.03 18.15 -18.66
C ALA A 21 21.22 17.33 -17.38
N LYS A 22 22.28 16.51 -17.33
CA LYS A 22 22.69 15.76 -16.14
C LYS A 22 23.12 16.74 -15.04
N LEU A 23 22.27 16.94 -14.03
CA LEU A 23 22.66 17.57 -12.78
C LEU A 23 23.52 16.59 -11.98
N GLN A 24 24.82 16.87 -11.90
CA GLN A 24 25.73 16.22 -10.96
C GLN A 24 25.57 16.88 -9.59
N PHE A 25 25.02 16.14 -8.63
CA PHE A 25 24.99 16.58 -7.23
C PHE A 25 26.37 16.37 -6.58
N PRO A 26 26.86 17.35 -5.80
CA PRO A 26 28.09 17.20 -5.05
C PRO A 26 27.92 16.18 -3.91
N SER A 27 28.67 15.08 -3.98
CA SER A 27 28.76 14.09 -2.91
C SER A 27 29.53 14.70 -1.72
N LYS A 28 28.80 15.14 -0.69
CA LYS A 28 29.40 15.43 0.62
C LYS A 28 29.58 14.13 1.36
N ASN A 29 30.83 13.71 1.53
CA ASN A 29 31.26 12.66 2.44
C ASN A 29 30.79 12.98 3.87
N VAL A 30 29.73 12.32 4.33
CA VAL A 30 29.36 12.31 5.74
C VAL A 30 30.15 11.17 6.41
N LYS A 31 31.17 11.55 7.17
CA LYS A 31 31.88 10.64 8.08
C LYS A 31 30.97 10.37 9.27
N ILE A 32 30.23 9.27 9.25
CA ILE A 32 29.46 8.81 10.42
C ILE A 32 30.45 8.14 11.37
N GLN A 33 30.74 8.81 12.48
CA GLN A 33 31.50 8.29 13.61
C GLN A 33 30.56 7.42 14.45
N PRO A 34 30.89 6.14 14.73
CA PRO A 34 30.09 5.33 15.63
C PRO A 34 30.27 5.87 17.06
N THR A 35 29.20 6.39 17.64
CA THR A 35 29.10 6.69 19.06
C THR A 35 28.92 5.36 19.80
N THR A 36 30.03 4.78 20.25
CA THR A 36 30.00 3.64 21.17
C THR A 36 29.60 4.12 22.55
N THR A 37 28.43 3.68 23.00
CA THR A 37 27.94 3.71 24.38
C THR A 37 28.99 3.22 25.35
N SER A 38 29.39 4.09 26.29
CA SER A 38 30.25 3.76 27.42
C SER A 38 29.39 3.22 28.57
N CYS A 39 29.69 2.02 29.05
CA CYS A 39 29.23 1.54 30.35
C CYS A 39 30.36 1.72 31.36
N SER A 40 30.11 2.51 32.40
CA SER A 40 30.97 2.64 33.56
C SER A 40 30.71 1.49 34.54
N THR A 41 31.77 0.80 34.97
CA THR A 41 31.76 -0.13 36.11
C THR A 41 32.13 0.63 37.38
N PRO A 42 31.46 0.38 38.53
CA PRO A 42 32.04 0.66 39.83
C PRO A 42 32.90 -0.52 40.30
N ASP A 43 34.06 -0.19 40.85
CA ASP A 43 34.96 -1.07 41.60
C ASP A 43 34.25 -1.82 42.74
N GLY A 44 34.67 -3.05 43.02
CA GLY A 44 34.38 -3.70 44.30
C GLY A 44 34.40 -5.23 44.28
N ASP A 45 35.51 -5.81 44.70
CA ASP A 45 35.76 -7.24 44.94
C ASP A 45 34.66 -7.96 45.76
N LYS A 46 34.01 -8.97 45.16
CA LYS A 46 33.52 -10.20 45.82
C LYS A 46 33.01 -11.22 44.79
N PRO A 47 33.51 -12.47 44.73
CA PRO A 47 32.88 -13.50 43.91
C PRO A 47 31.61 -14.00 44.62
N ALA A 48 30.46 -13.49 44.20
CA ALA A 48 29.17 -14.10 44.53
C ALA A 48 28.93 -15.25 43.55
N ALA A 49 28.86 -16.47 44.08
CA ALA A 49 28.54 -17.67 43.31
C ALA A 49 27.15 -17.52 42.65
N CYS A 50 27.09 -17.68 41.32
CA CYS A 50 25.83 -17.86 40.62
C CYS A 50 25.21 -19.20 41.05
N GLN A 51 24.21 -19.16 41.93
CA GLN A 51 23.30 -20.28 42.11
C GLN A 51 22.34 -20.34 40.93
N LEU A 52 22.49 -21.35 40.09
CA LEU A 52 21.47 -21.78 39.15
C LEU A 52 20.30 -22.35 39.94
N ASN A 53 19.13 -21.73 39.83
CA ASN A 53 17.88 -22.23 40.39
C ASN A 53 17.17 -23.08 39.33
N PRO A 54 17.04 -24.41 39.46
CA PRO A 54 16.26 -25.21 38.52
C PRO A 54 14.87 -25.46 39.12
N SER A 55 13.89 -24.62 38.80
CA SER A 55 12.48 -25.03 38.91
C SER A 55 11.58 -24.10 38.15
N GLY A 56 11.02 -24.68 37.09
CA GLY A 56 10.02 -24.10 36.21
C GLY A 56 9.79 -25.10 35.10
N THR A 57 9.31 -26.29 35.43
CA THR A 57 8.78 -27.24 34.44
C THR A 57 7.54 -26.58 33.84
N SER A 58 7.75 -25.74 32.84
CA SER A 58 6.67 -25.18 32.03
C SER A 58 6.15 -26.33 31.18
N THR A 59 5.02 -26.89 31.58
CA THR A 59 4.25 -27.82 30.77
C THR A 59 3.96 -27.13 29.44
N LEU A 60 4.66 -27.57 28.38
CA LEU A 60 4.43 -27.12 27.01
C LEU A 60 3.04 -27.61 26.60
N VAL A 61 2.02 -26.80 26.84
CA VAL A 61 0.72 -26.97 26.21
C VAL A 61 0.94 -26.69 24.73
N ALA A 62 0.88 -27.73 23.91
CA ALA A 62 0.91 -27.58 22.46
C ALA A 62 -0.30 -26.73 22.05
N ILE A 63 -0.03 -25.49 21.67
CA ILE A 63 -1.01 -24.65 20.98
C ILE A 63 -1.31 -25.37 19.66
N PRO A 64 -2.57 -25.64 19.31
CA PRO A 64 -2.88 -26.19 18.00
C PRO A 64 -2.32 -25.22 16.95
N THR A 65 -1.43 -25.74 16.10
CA THR A 65 -0.97 -25.02 14.90
C THR A 65 -2.20 -24.72 14.07
N ALA A 66 -2.74 -23.52 14.21
CA ALA A 66 -3.73 -23.01 13.27
C ALA A 66 -3.05 -23.00 11.90
N THR A 67 -3.61 -23.75 10.97
CA THR A 67 -3.21 -23.65 9.57
C THR A 67 -3.37 -22.18 9.17
N PRO A 68 -2.29 -21.48 8.77
CA PRO A 68 -2.43 -20.11 8.33
C PRO A 68 -3.33 -20.12 7.10
N GLU A 69 -4.51 -19.51 7.22
CA GLU A 69 -5.34 -19.16 6.07
C GLU A 69 -4.46 -18.36 5.09
N PRO A 70 -4.45 -18.71 3.79
CA PRO A 70 -3.67 -17.96 2.81
C PRO A 70 -4.12 -16.50 2.81
N SER A 71 -3.24 -15.57 3.17
CA SER A 71 -3.58 -14.15 3.16
C SER A 71 -3.76 -13.67 1.71
N LEU A 72 -4.89 -13.02 1.42
CA LEU A 72 -5.11 -12.34 0.15
C LEU A 72 -4.39 -10.98 0.06
N THR A 73 -3.48 -10.68 1.00
CA THR A 73 -2.71 -9.45 1.02
C THR A 73 -1.82 -9.34 -0.21
N GLN A 74 -1.84 -8.16 -0.84
CA GLN A 74 -0.88 -7.79 -1.87
C GLN A 74 -0.07 -6.59 -1.40
N THR A 75 1.22 -6.59 -1.75
CA THR A 75 2.19 -5.59 -1.33
C THR A 75 2.81 -4.90 -2.53
N ASP A 76 2.91 -3.58 -2.47
CA ASP A 76 3.62 -2.75 -3.44
C ASP A 76 4.61 -1.85 -2.68
N SER A 77 5.90 -2.03 -2.92
CA SER A 77 6.99 -1.27 -2.27
C SER A 77 7.69 -0.30 -3.23
N GLN A 78 6.96 0.23 -4.21
CA GLN A 78 7.49 1.28 -5.09
C GLN A 78 7.65 2.61 -4.32
N GLY A 79 8.45 3.54 -4.86
CA GLY A 79 8.55 4.89 -4.30
C GLY A 79 9.07 4.95 -2.86
N SER A 80 8.46 5.81 -2.05
CA SER A 80 8.82 6.02 -0.64
C SER A 80 7.84 5.39 0.35
N ILE A 81 6.73 4.82 -0.15
CA ILE A 81 5.69 4.20 0.66
C ILE A 81 5.58 2.72 0.30
N THR A 82 5.58 1.84 1.30
CA THR A 82 5.10 0.46 1.13
C THR A 82 3.60 0.44 1.39
N VAL A 83 2.86 -0.13 0.45
CA VAL A 83 1.41 -0.27 0.51
C VAL A 83 1.06 -1.75 0.57
N GLU A 84 0.35 -2.15 1.61
CA GLU A 84 -0.26 -3.47 1.71
C GLU A 84 -1.78 -3.33 1.66
N ILE A 85 -2.44 -4.17 0.86
CA ILE A 85 -3.90 -4.17 0.74
C ILE A 85 -4.42 -5.59 0.93
N THR A 86 -5.36 -5.74 1.86
CA THR A 86 -6.03 -7.00 2.16
C THR A 86 -7.54 -6.83 2.00
N PRO A 87 -8.20 -7.59 1.12
CA PRO A 87 -9.66 -7.60 1.06
C PRO A 87 -10.26 -8.19 2.34
N GLU A 88 -11.32 -7.58 2.88
CA GLU A 88 -11.94 -8.05 4.14
C GLU A 88 -13.19 -8.90 3.94
N ASN A 89 -14.04 -8.56 2.97
CA ASN A 89 -15.37 -9.16 2.84
C ASN A 89 -15.63 -9.74 1.44
N LEU A 90 -14.60 -10.29 0.80
CA LEU A 90 -14.72 -10.88 -0.53
C LEU A 90 -15.81 -11.96 -0.58
N ASN A 91 -15.82 -12.91 0.34
CA ASN A 91 -16.80 -14.00 0.25
C ASN A 91 -18.26 -13.57 0.56
N GLN A 92 -18.48 -12.32 0.97
CA GLN A 92 -19.79 -11.78 1.38
C GLN A 92 -19.87 -10.29 1.02
N VAL A 93 -19.78 -9.98 -0.27
CA VAL A 93 -19.92 -8.59 -0.73
C VAL A 93 -21.39 -8.18 -0.68
N GLY A 94 -21.72 -7.25 0.22
CA GLY A 94 -23.03 -6.61 0.32
C GLY A 94 -23.05 -5.29 -0.46
N ASP A 95 -23.53 -4.23 0.20
CA ASP A 95 -23.57 -2.87 -0.36
C ASP A 95 -22.20 -2.20 -0.45
N THR A 96 -21.19 -2.79 0.20
CA THR A 96 -19.82 -2.29 0.20
C THR A 96 -18.79 -3.40 0.06
N LEU A 97 -17.70 -3.09 -0.64
CA LEU A 97 -16.48 -3.88 -0.64
C LEU A 97 -15.39 -3.13 0.13
N ILE A 98 -14.77 -3.80 1.10
CA ILE A 98 -13.88 -3.20 2.11
C ILE A 98 -12.50 -3.83 2.00
N PHE A 99 -11.48 -2.98 2.05
CA PHE A 99 -10.08 -3.37 2.09
C PHE A 99 -9.40 -2.76 3.30
N ASN A 100 -8.66 -3.58 4.04
CA ASN A 100 -7.66 -3.10 4.98
C ASN A 100 -6.44 -2.63 4.17
N VAL A 101 -5.98 -1.41 4.44
CA VAL A 101 -4.79 -0.85 3.81
C VAL A 101 -3.80 -0.47 4.90
N ILE A 102 -2.53 -0.85 4.70
CA ILE A 102 -1.40 -0.42 5.52
C ILE A 102 -0.47 0.40 4.62
N LEU A 103 -0.12 1.59 5.10
CA LEU A 103 0.87 2.46 4.51
C LEU A 103 2.05 2.58 5.47
N ASP A 104 3.25 2.30 4.99
CA ASP A 104 4.49 2.41 5.75
C ASP A 104 5.48 3.29 5.01
N THR A 105 6.10 4.24 5.71
CA THR A 105 7.18 5.07 5.18
C THR A 105 8.13 5.48 6.31
N HIS A 106 9.31 5.97 5.95
CA HIS A 106 10.28 6.54 6.89
C HIS A 106 10.67 7.98 6.52
N SER A 107 10.03 8.57 5.51
CA SER A 107 10.47 9.84 4.92
C SER A 107 9.37 10.90 4.77
N ILE A 108 8.09 10.53 4.83
CA ILE A 108 6.98 11.46 4.60
C ILE A 108 5.87 11.31 5.65
N ASP A 109 5.02 12.33 5.76
CA ASP A 109 3.81 12.30 6.59
C ASP A 109 2.63 11.70 5.81
N LEU A 110 1.92 10.76 6.44
CA LEU A 110 0.80 10.00 5.87
C LEU A 110 -0.58 10.58 6.25
N SER A 111 -0.81 11.87 5.99
CA SER A 111 -2.05 12.57 6.33
C SER A 111 -3.08 12.69 5.19
N MET A 112 -2.75 12.13 4.02
CA MET A 112 -3.57 12.16 2.82
C MET A 112 -4.88 11.38 2.95
N ASP A 113 -5.84 11.72 2.08
CA ASP A 113 -7.04 10.93 1.85
C ASP A 113 -6.82 10.00 0.65
N LEU A 114 -6.91 8.68 0.85
CA LEU A 114 -6.76 7.72 -0.24
C LEU A 114 -8.01 7.60 -1.11
N ALA A 115 -9.20 7.94 -0.61
CA ALA A 115 -10.45 7.78 -1.35
C ALA A 115 -10.45 8.49 -2.72
N PRO A 116 -10.06 9.77 -2.84
CA PRO A 116 -10.02 10.45 -4.15
C PRO A 116 -8.93 9.92 -5.09
N LEU A 117 -7.90 9.25 -4.57
CA LEU A 117 -6.80 8.72 -5.35
C LEU A 117 -7.07 7.31 -5.90
N THR A 118 -8.12 6.65 -5.40
CA THR A 118 -8.26 5.21 -5.57
C THR A 118 -9.56 4.80 -6.27
N SER A 119 -9.42 3.97 -7.30
CA SER A 119 -10.54 3.38 -8.05
C SER A 119 -10.43 1.86 -8.10
N LEU A 120 -11.57 1.18 -8.10
CA LEU A 120 -11.71 -0.24 -8.41
C LEU A 120 -12.24 -0.40 -9.83
N THR A 121 -11.58 -1.21 -10.65
CA THR A 121 -12.02 -1.56 -12.02
C THR A 121 -12.29 -3.06 -12.10
N THR A 122 -13.47 -3.45 -12.56
CA THR A 122 -13.84 -4.87 -12.76
C THR A 122 -13.45 -5.37 -14.15
N ASP A 123 -13.39 -6.69 -14.33
CA ASP A 123 -13.24 -7.33 -15.64
C ASP A 123 -14.42 -7.07 -16.60
N THR A 124 -15.58 -6.71 -16.05
CA THR A 124 -16.75 -6.26 -16.82
C THR A 124 -16.67 -4.80 -17.27
N GLY A 125 -15.60 -4.08 -16.92
CA GLY A 125 -15.35 -2.69 -17.32
C GLY A 125 -16.02 -1.63 -16.43
N ILE A 126 -16.61 -2.04 -15.30
CA ILE A 126 -17.18 -1.12 -14.32
C ILE A 126 -16.04 -0.48 -13.53
N VAL A 127 -16.11 0.84 -13.35
CA VAL A 127 -15.16 1.62 -12.53
C VAL A 127 -15.90 2.24 -11.36
N ILE A 128 -15.40 1.98 -10.15
CA ILE A 128 -15.98 2.44 -8.88
C ILE A 128 -14.92 3.26 -8.15
N GLN A 129 -15.17 4.54 -7.90
CA GLN A 129 -14.31 5.34 -7.04
C GLN A 129 -14.46 4.90 -5.58
N ALA A 130 -13.35 4.85 -4.83
CA ALA A 130 -13.43 4.66 -3.39
C ALA A 130 -14.26 5.79 -2.76
N SER A 131 -15.19 5.39 -1.89
CA SER A 131 -16.13 6.30 -1.25
C SER A 131 -15.62 6.84 0.08
N THR A 132 -14.75 6.09 0.76
CA THR A 132 -14.26 6.44 2.10
C THR A 132 -12.86 5.88 2.31
N TRP A 133 -12.01 6.68 2.96
CA TRP A 133 -10.77 6.27 3.61
C TRP A 133 -10.93 6.49 5.11
N ASP A 134 -11.18 5.41 5.85
CA ASP A 134 -11.36 5.45 7.30
C ASP A 134 -10.06 5.06 7.99
N ALA A 135 -9.26 6.08 8.32
CA ALA A 135 -7.96 5.92 8.95
C ALA A 135 -7.64 7.12 9.85
N THR A 136 -6.72 6.90 10.79
CA THR A 136 -6.05 8.00 11.47
C THR A 136 -5.23 8.82 10.46
N ARG A 137 -5.25 10.16 10.59
CA ARG A 137 -4.50 11.04 9.70
C ARG A 137 -3.14 11.38 10.30
N GLY A 138 -2.08 11.20 9.51
CA GLY A 138 -0.72 11.60 9.85
C GLY A 138 0.11 10.49 10.50
N GLY A 139 1.42 10.72 10.57
CA GLY A 139 2.40 9.73 11.02
C GLY A 139 3.14 9.08 9.85
N HIS A 140 3.86 7.99 10.15
CA HIS A 140 4.71 7.28 9.18
C HIS A 140 4.35 5.79 9.06
N HIS A 141 3.41 5.33 9.88
CA HIS A 141 2.68 4.07 9.70
C HIS A 141 1.19 4.37 9.86
N VAL A 142 0.40 4.13 8.83
CA VAL A 142 -1.05 4.34 8.85
C VAL A 142 -1.74 3.06 8.42
N SER A 143 -2.75 2.66 9.18
CA SER A 143 -3.66 1.57 8.81
C SER A 143 -5.10 2.08 8.81
N GLY A 144 -5.89 1.63 7.85
CA GLY A 144 -7.28 2.01 7.75
C GLY A 144 -8.06 1.20 6.73
N LYS A 145 -9.34 1.56 6.58
CA LYS A 145 -10.26 0.89 5.65
C LYS A 145 -10.51 1.76 4.43
N LEU A 146 -10.31 1.16 3.26
CA LEU A 146 -10.73 1.72 1.98
C LEU A 146 -12.03 1.07 1.54
N ILE A 147 -13.07 1.88 1.32
CA ILE A 147 -14.45 1.40 1.16
C ILE A 147 -15.01 1.81 -0.20
N PHE A 148 -15.49 0.83 -0.96
CA PHE A 148 -16.18 1.03 -2.24
C PHE A 148 -17.67 0.71 -2.08
N LYS A 149 -18.55 1.59 -2.57
CA LYS A 149 -19.98 1.27 -2.68
C LYS A 149 -20.20 0.38 -3.89
N THR A 150 -20.82 -0.77 -3.68
CA THR A 150 -21.04 -1.80 -4.72
C THR A 150 -22.49 -1.85 -5.17
N THR A 151 -23.29 -0.86 -4.78
CA THR A 151 -24.66 -0.66 -5.22
C THR A 151 -24.85 0.75 -5.75
N ASP A 152 -25.54 0.86 -6.89
CA ASP A 152 -25.98 2.13 -7.48
C ASP A 152 -27.44 1.98 -7.92
N ASP A 153 -28.30 2.91 -7.48
CA ASP A 153 -29.75 2.89 -7.72
C ASP A 153 -30.43 1.51 -7.46
N GLY A 154 -30.02 0.83 -6.38
CA GLY A 154 -30.53 -0.49 -6.01
C GLY A 154 -30.00 -1.66 -6.84
N LYS A 155 -29.08 -1.42 -7.78
CA LYS A 155 -28.41 -2.45 -8.58
C LYS A 155 -27.03 -2.76 -8.03
N TYR A 156 -26.71 -4.05 -7.89
CA TYR A 156 -25.35 -4.50 -7.59
C TYR A 156 -24.42 -4.30 -8.79
N LEU A 157 -23.30 -3.61 -8.53
CA LEU A 157 -22.26 -3.29 -9.51
C LEU A 157 -21.28 -4.45 -9.72
N LEU A 158 -21.26 -5.44 -8.82
CA LEU A 158 -20.32 -6.57 -8.87
C LEU A 158 -20.95 -7.88 -9.33
N THR A 159 -22.11 -7.82 -9.98
CA THR A 159 -22.75 -9.00 -10.60
C THR A 159 -21.87 -9.54 -11.74
N ASP A 160 -21.65 -10.86 -11.76
CA ASP A 160 -20.86 -11.59 -12.77
C ASP A 160 -19.39 -11.16 -12.90
N VAL A 161 -18.86 -10.44 -11.91
CA VAL A 161 -17.44 -10.04 -11.88
C VAL A 161 -16.57 -11.24 -11.51
N LYS A 162 -15.49 -11.47 -12.26
CA LYS A 162 -14.51 -12.56 -12.03
C LYS A 162 -13.18 -12.05 -11.50
N SER A 163 -12.88 -10.79 -11.74
CA SER A 163 -11.74 -10.12 -11.16
C SER A 163 -11.94 -8.63 -11.09
N PHE A 164 -11.16 -8.01 -10.22
CA PHE A 164 -11.10 -6.56 -10.13
C PHE A 164 -9.67 -6.12 -9.79
N THR A 165 -9.39 -4.87 -10.13
CA THR A 165 -8.11 -4.20 -9.89
C THR A 165 -8.36 -2.90 -9.14
N ILE A 166 -7.69 -2.72 -8.00
CA ILE A 166 -7.55 -1.42 -7.36
C ILE A 166 -6.39 -0.68 -8.02
N THR A 167 -6.62 0.59 -8.36
CA THR A 167 -5.59 1.51 -8.82
C THR A 167 -5.52 2.70 -7.87
N ILE A 168 -4.34 2.96 -7.31
CA ILE A 168 -4.04 4.16 -6.52
C ILE A 168 -3.16 5.07 -7.37
N LYS A 169 -3.62 6.29 -7.66
CA LYS A 169 -2.88 7.26 -8.47
C LYS A 169 -2.19 8.31 -7.61
N ASP A 170 -1.03 8.75 -8.06
CA ASP A 170 -0.32 9.93 -7.54
C ASP A 170 -0.15 9.95 -6.00
N LEU A 171 -0.04 8.78 -5.38
CA LEU A 171 0.23 8.67 -3.94
C LEU A 171 1.67 9.14 -3.63
N ASP A 172 2.62 8.68 -4.44
CA ASP A 172 4.06 9.00 -4.39
C ASP A 172 4.77 8.56 -5.68
N VAL A 173 4.22 7.55 -6.36
CA VAL A 173 4.49 7.18 -7.75
C VAL A 173 3.24 7.42 -8.62
N PRO A 174 3.36 7.51 -9.96
CA PRO A 174 2.22 7.82 -10.82
C PRO A 174 1.02 6.87 -10.67
N SER A 175 1.27 5.57 -10.42
CA SER A 175 0.22 4.57 -10.26
C SER A 175 0.72 3.31 -9.56
N ARG A 176 -0.14 2.72 -8.72
CA ARG A 176 0.00 1.39 -8.10
C ARG A 176 -1.23 0.55 -8.42
N GLN A 177 -1.07 -0.75 -8.66
CA GLN A 177 -2.17 -1.64 -9.04
C GLN A 177 -2.14 -2.95 -8.26
N PHE A 178 -3.33 -3.38 -7.79
CA PHE A 178 -3.52 -4.60 -7.01
C PHE A 178 -4.71 -5.36 -7.57
N SER A 179 -4.56 -6.64 -7.91
CA SER A 179 -5.59 -7.38 -8.66
C SER A 179 -5.96 -8.70 -8.00
N TRP A 180 -7.25 -8.92 -7.77
CA TRP A 180 -7.76 -10.16 -7.18
C TRP A 180 -8.75 -10.85 -8.11
N GLN A 181 -8.88 -12.16 -7.95
CA GLN A 181 -9.98 -12.94 -8.52
C GLN A 181 -11.14 -12.94 -7.53
N SER A 182 -12.34 -12.66 -8.03
CA SER A 182 -13.58 -12.84 -7.27
C SER A 182 -14.06 -14.27 -7.46
N ASN A 183 -13.58 -15.17 -6.60
CA ASN A 183 -14.14 -16.53 -6.50
C ASN A 183 -15.40 -16.51 -5.60
N PHE A 184 -16.31 -15.56 -5.83
CA PHE A 184 -17.56 -15.42 -5.06
C PHE A 184 -18.55 -16.54 -5.38
#